data_AF-A0A1Y3DUL3-F1
#
_entry.id   AF-A0A1Y3DUL3-F1
#
_cell.length_a   1.000
_cell.length_b   1.000
_cell.length_c   1.000
_cell.angle_alpha   90.00
_cell.angle_beta   90.00
_cell.angle_gamma   90.00
#
_symmetry.space_group_name_H-M   'P 1'
#
loop_
_entity.id
_entity.type
_entity.pdbx_description
1 polymer ?
#
loop_
_entity_poly.entity_id
_entity_poly.type
_entity_poly.pdbx_seq_one_letter_code
_entity_poly.pdbx_strand_id
1 'polypeptide(L)'
;MFFFLFSSLLCMVLANTLRGVKNTHDAFNRLGFITPWGKVNLEKFSRSGANRGVGNILETLGSPLHRRSLFHLNIEKRKGTPFAKPYQVSAVQRSENIPPPIKCIKEEASDEMIGTKGETKLKQEKKEEVSVSKKKINKKEEKKKGTQIKGEKRHVKEKVASIYPPIPKSMDERWNDFNIIQSYRKITNVYLGAHISAAGGVQNSPTNCFNVAGQAFALFLKNQRKWDSPPLSSENIKQFEKNCKAYNLDTRFILPHGSYLINLANPDKEKREKSYLSFLDDVKRCEQLKVQLYNFHPGSTTGLCSLEEGIKNISDCINRVHKETSNVIIVLENSAGQKNSVGSKFEDLKNIISQIEDKSRIGVCLDTCHTFAAGYDIRSYEDFDLVMKKFDEIVDAKYLKAIHLNDSKSDLGSGLDRHENIGKGKLTMDTFKYIMTSKYFKNIPIILETPDVTDDESVYKYEIRYLYEMVVKAEGENN
;
A
#
# COMPACT_ATOMS: atom_id res chain seq x y z
N MET A 1 -6.41 -19.20 -25.96
CA MET A 1 -5.23 -18.33 -25.77
C MET A 1 -4.20 -18.87 -24.77
N PHE A 2 -4.56 -19.61 -23.72
CA PHE A 2 -3.59 -20.08 -22.70
C PHE A 2 -2.54 -21.11 -23.17
N PHE A 3 -2.82 -21.94 -24.18
CA PHE A 3 -1.87 -22.97 -24.65
C PHE A 3 -0.64 -22.44 -25.40
N PHE A 4 -0.70 -21.23 -25.99
CA PHE A 4 0.44 -20.67 -26.73
C PHE A 4 1.55 -20.11 -25.81
N LEU A 5 1.20 -19.65 -24.61
CA LEU A 5 2.16 -19.06 -23.67
C LEU A 5 3.09 -20.11 -23.03
N PHE A 6 2.60 -21.34 -22.79
CA PHE A 6 3.41 -22.41 -22.23
C PHE A 6 4.51 -22.91 -23.19
N SER A 7 4.22 -22.97 -24.49
CA SER A 7 5.20 -23.37 -25.51
C SER A 7 6.36 -22.37 -25.62
N SER A 8 6.07 -21.07 -25.57
CA SER A 8 7.09 -20.02 -25.67
C SER A 8 8.06 -20.02 -24.48
N LEU A 9 7.57 -20.27 -23.27
CA LEU A 9 8.39 -20.20 -22.06
C LEU A 9 9.35 -21.40 -21.96
N LEU A 10 8.89 -22.60 -22.32
CA LEU A 10 9.73 -23.80 -22.33
C LEU A 10 10.84 -23.72 -23.39
N CYS A 11 10.55 -23.16 -24.57
CA CYS A 11 11.57 -22.89 -25.60
C CYS A 11 12.61 -21.85 -25.16
N MET A 12 12.22 -20.80 -24.40
CA MET A 12 13.18 -19.83 -23.86
C MET A 12 14.10 -20.44 -22.80
N VAL A 13 13.59 -21.29 -21.91
CA VAL A 13 14.42 -21.96 -20.88
C VAL A 13 15.43 -22.91 -21.51
N LEU A 14 15.06 -23.65 -22.56
CA LEU A 14 15.96 -24.56 -23.29
C LEU A 14 16.95 -23.84 -24.21
N ALA A 15 16.66 -22.62 -24.66
CA ALA A 15 17.60 -21.83 -25.46
C ALA A 15 18.83 -21.34 -24.65
N ASN A 16 18.67 -21.13 -23.34
CA ASN A 16 19.77 -20.70 -22.47
C ASN A 16 20.77 -21.81 -22.11
N THR A 17 20.38 -23.09 -22.23
CA THR A 17 21.26 -24.24 -21.93
C THR A 17 22.13 -24.69 -23.11
N LEU A 18 21.87 -24.20 -24.33
CA LEU A 18 22.62 -24.56 -25.54
C LEU A 18 23.23 -23.30 -26.20
N ARG A 19 24.48 -22.98 -25.84
CA ARG A 19 25.24 -21.92 -26.50
C ARG A 19 25.43 -22.27 -27.99
N GLY A 20 24.87 -21.46 -28.89
CA GLY A 20 25.32 -21.38 -30.29
C GLY A 20 24.37 -21.85 -31.40
N VAL A 21 23.09 -22.15 -31.15
CA VAL A 21 22.14 -22.55 -32.21
C VAL A 21 21.23 -21.38 -32.62
N LYS A 22 21.45 -20.83 -33.83
CA LYS A 22 20.74 -19.62 -34.32
C LYS A 22 19.30 -19.84 -34.80
N ASN A 23 18.80 -21.07 -34.88
CA ASN A 23 17.38 -21.37 -35.16
C ASN A 23 16.97 -22.65 -34.42
N THR A 24 16.19 -22.50 -33.34
CA THR A 24 15.80 -23.62 -32.47
C THR A 24 14.71 -24.53 -33.07
N HIS A 25 13.91 -24.02 -34.01
CA HIS A 25 12.77 -24.76 -34.57
C HIS A 25 13.20 -25.91 -35.51
N ASP A 26 14.17 -25.67 -36.40
CA ASP A 26 14.66 -26.67 -37.35
C ASP A 26 15.41 -27.84 -36.67
N ALA A 27 16.10 -27.56 -35.56
CA ALA A 27 16.82 -28.58 -34.80
C ALA A 27 15.88 -29.66 -34.22
N PHE A 28 14.72 -29.25 -33.68
CA PHE A 28 13.73 -30.17 -33.13
C PHE A 28 13.00 -31.00 -34.20
N ASN A 29 12.77 -30.42 -35.39
CA ASN A 29 12.21 -31.15 -36.53
C ASN A 29 13.19 -32.21 -37.06
N ARG A 30 14.48 -31.87 -37.23
CA ARG A 30 15.50 -32.83 -37.72
C ARG A 30 15.74 -34.02 -36.76
N LEU A 31 15.54 -33.83 -35.46
CA LEU A 31 15.65 -34.90 -34.46
C LEU A 31 14.35 -35.72 -34.28
N GLY A 32 13.26 -35.33 -34.95
CA GLY A 32 11.99 -36.05 -34.93
C GLY A 32 11.33 -36.08 -33.55
N PHE A 33 11.42 -34.98 -32.80
CA PHE A 33 10.74 -34.80 -31.51
C PHE A 33 9.38 -34.10 -31.65
N ILE A 34 9.07 -33.55 -32.82
CA ILE A 34 7.80 -32.87 -33.10
C ILE A 34 6.99 -33.73 -34.10
N THR A 35 5.72 -33.96 -33.78
CA THR A 35 4.76 -34.64 -34.67
C THR A 35 4.27 -33.70 -35.78
N PRO A 36 3.70 -34.20 -36.90
CA PRO A 36 3.19 -33.36 -38.00
C PRO A 36 2.14 -32.31 -37.59
N TRP A 37 1.58 -32.43 -36.38
CA TRP A 37 0.58 -31.53 -35.79
C TRP A 37 1.15 -30.61 -34.68
N GLY A 38 2.48 -30.46 -34.61
CA GLY A 38 3.14 -29.51 -33.71
C GLY A 38 3.23 -29.92 -32.23
N LYS A 39 2.88 -31.17 -31.87
CA LYS A 39 3.02 -31.69 -30.49
C LYS A 39 4.37 -32.37 -30.29
N VAL A 40 5.00 -32.12 -29.14
CA VAL A 40 6.28 -32.74 -28.72
C VAL A 40 6.04 -34.17 -28.23
N ASN A 41 6.87 -35.12 -28.67
CA ASN A 41 6.82 -36.52 -28.24
C ASN A 41 7.69 -36.74 -26.99
N LEU A 42 7.03 -36.84 -25.83
CA LEU A 42 7.67 -36.93 -24.51
C LEU A 42 8.33 -38.29 -24.23
N GLU A 43 7.83 -39.40 -24.77
CA GLU A 43 8.44 -40.74 -24.58
C GLU A 43 9.85 -40.80 -25.17
N LYS A 44 10.02 -40.21 -26.36
CA LYS A 44 11.31 -40.15 -27.05
C LYS A 44 12.32 -39.25 -26.33
N PHE A 45 11.83 -38.19 -25.67
CA PHE A 45 12.65 -37.26 -24.88
C PHE A 45 13.19 -37.94 -23.62
N SER A 46 12.35 -38.68 -22.89
CA SER A 46 12.73 -39.45 -21.69
C SER A 46 13.90 -40.43 -21.93
N ARG A 47 13.93 -41.09 -23.10
CA ARG A 47 14.97 -42.07 -23.47
C ARG A 47 16.31 -41.47 -23.91
N SER A 48 16.42 -40.14 -24.03
CA SER A 48 17.61 -39.46 -24.61
C SER A 48 18.77 -39.23 -23.63
N GLY A 49 18.65 -39.64 -22.37
CA GLY A 49 19.74 -39.55 -21.38
C GLY A 49 20.03 -38.14 -20.86
N ALA A 50 19.27 -37.13 -21.26
CA ALA A 50 19.35 -35.75 -20.76
C ALA A 50 18.77 -35.59 -19.33
N ASN A 51 19.16 -36.48 -18.41
CA ASN A 51 18.59 -36.60 -17.07
C ASN A 51 19.66 -36.33 -16.00
N ARG A 52 20.08 -35.07 -15.90
CA ARG A 52 20.73 -34.50 -14.71
C ARG A 52 20.10 -33.14 -14.40
N GLY A 53 19.19 -33.11 -13.44
CA GLY A 53 18.76 -31.85 -12.80
C GLY A 53 17.34 -31.35 -13.06
N VAL A 54 16.32 -32.21 -13.22
CA VAL A 54 14.91 -31.82 -12.99
C VAL A 54 14.14 -32.94 -12.26
N GLY A 55 14.35 -33.05 -10.95
CA GLY A 55 13.42 -33.73 -10.04
C GLY A 55 12.48 -32.72 -9.39
N ASN A 56 11.25 -33.13 -9.08
CA ASN A 56 10.24 -32.36 -8.34
C ASN A 56 9.57 -31.16 -9.04
N ILE A 57 9.03 -31.35 -10.25
CA ILE A 57 7.89 -30.55 -10.75
C ILE A 57 6.89 -31.46 -11.49
N LEU A 58 6.12 -32.30 -10.77
CA LEU A 58 4.95 -32.99 -11.34
C LEU A 58 3.99 -33.63 -10.28
N GLU A 59 3.73 -32.99 -9.14
CA GLU A 59 2.84 -33.56 -8.09
C GLU A 59 1.81 -32.59 -7.48
N THR A 60 1.64 -31.39 -8.03
CA THR A 60 0.77 -30.35 -7.43
C THR A 60 -0.16 -29.64 -8.43
N LEU A 61 -0.88 -30.40 -9.25
CA LEU A 61 -2.08 -29.92 -9.96
C LEU A 61 -3.15 -31.03 -10.09
N GLY A 62 -4.12 -31.07 -9.17
CA GLY A 62 -5.28 -31.95 -9.26
C GLY A 62 -6.30 -31.72 -8.14
N SER A 63 -7.54 -31.40 -8.50
CA SER A 63 -8.66 -31.20 -7.57
C SER A 63 -9.99 -31.55 -8.25
N PRO A 64 -11.10 -31.74 -7.53
CA PRO A 64 -11.47 -32.98 -6.83
C PRO A 64 -12.74 -33.61 -7.42
N LEU A 65 -13.16 -34.81 -6.96
CA LEU A 65 -14.58 -35.21 -6.78
C LEU A 65 -14.77 -36.69 -6.34
N HIS A 66 -15.58 -36.90 -5.28
CA HIS A 66 -16.50 -38.02 -5.02
C HIS A 66 -16.04 -39.51 -4.95
N ARG A 67 -16.08 -40.06 -3.71
CA ARG A 67 -16.74 -41.31 -3.21
C ARG A 67 -15.92 -41.90 -2.05
N ARG A 68 -16.44 -41.92 -0.81
CA ARG A 68 -17.33 -42.93 -0.18
C ARG A 68 -16.69 -44.30 0.11
N SER A 69 -16.53 -44.54 1.41
CA SER A 69 -16.92 -45.73 2.20
C SER A 69 -16.01 -46.98 2.28
N LEU A 70 -15.83 -47.42 3.54
CA LEU A 70 -15.47 -48.78 4.04
C LEU A 70 -13.99 -49.17 3.82
N PHE A 71 -13.29 -49.85 4.75
CA PHE A 71 -13.70 -50.83 5.78
C PHE A 71 -12.95 -50.69 7.15
N HIS A 72 -13.51 -51.31 8.21
CA HIS A 72 -12.82 -51.70 9.46
C HIS A 72 -11.71 -52.76 9.19
N LEU A 73 -10.64 -52.93 9.98
CA LEU A 73 -10.56 -53.49 11.35
C LEU A 73 -9.15 -53.18 11.93
N ASN A 74 -8.99 -52.80 13.21
CA ASN A 74 -8.60 -53.65 14.37
C ASN A 74 -7.27 -54.44 14.15
N ILE A 75 -6.29 -54.47 15.08
CA ILE A 75 -6.38 -54.95 16.48
C ILE A 75 -5.23 -54.33 17.34
N GLU A 76 -5.58 -53.72 18.49
CA GLU A 76 -5.06 -53.94 19.88
C GLU A 76 -3.53 -54.07 20.21
N LYS A 77 -3.00 -53.81 21.43
CA LYS A 77 -3.53 -53.50 22.79
C LYS A 77 -2.39 -53.01 23.74
N ARG A 78 -2.75 -52.20 24.77
CA ARG A 78 -2.14 -52.15 26.15
C ARG A 78 -0.73 -51.51 26.30
N LYS A 79 -0.34 -50.89 27.44
CA LYS A 79 -0.98 -50.56 28.75
C LYS A 79 -0.10 -49.52 29.49
N GLY A 80 -0.65 -48.74 30.45
CA GLY A 80 0.14 -48.23 31.59
C GLY A 80 0.10 -46.72 31.91
N THR A 81 -0.93 -46.28 32.62
CA THR A 81 -0.92 -45.13 33.57
C THR A 81 -0.57 -45.70 35.00
N PRO A 82 -0.55 -44.98 36.17
CA PRO A 82 -1.19 -43.68 36.50
C PRO A 82 -0.54 -42.74 37.56
N PHE A 83 -1.35 -41.73 37.97
CA PHE A 83 -1.25 -40.76 39.09
C PHE A 83 -0.34 -39.52 38.87
N ALA A 84 -0.53 -38.33 39.49
CA ALA A 84 -1.56 -37.73 40.39
C ALA A 84 -1.41 -36.17 40.34
N LYS A 85 -2.24 -35.25 40.87
CA LYS A 85 -3.55 -35.19 41.60
C LYS A 85 -4.17 -33.76 41.36
N PRO A 86 -5.42 -33.44 41.78
CA PRO A 86 -6.11 -32.17 41.46
C PRO A 86 -5.99 -31.07 42.54
N TYR A 87 -6.43 -29.84 42.23
CA TYR A 87 -6.63 -28.73 43.18
C TYR A 87 -8.06 -28.16 43.17
N GLN A 88 -8.55 -27.87 44.37
CA GLN A 88 -9.91 -27.42 44.76
C GLN A 88 -9.83 -26.93 46.23
N VAL A 89 -10.58 -25.94 46.75
CA VAL A 89 -11.50 -24.92 46.21
C VAL A 89 -11.32 -23.63 47.04
N SER A 90 -11.62 -22.44 46.51
CA SER A 90 -12.28 -21.42 47.35
C SER A 90 -13.19 -20.50 46.53
N ALA A 91 -14.40 -20.28 47.04
CA ALA A 91 -15.36 -19.31 46.53
C ALA A 91 -15.46 -18.17 47.54
N VAL A 92 -15.60 -16.93 47.04
CA VAL A 92 -15.95 -15.77 47.87
C VAL A 92 -17.16 -15.11 47.23
N GLN A 93 -18.28 -15.09 47.97
CA GLN A 93 -19.46 -14.32 47.61
C GLN A 93 -19.20 -12.84 47.81
N ARG A 94 -19.64 -11.98 46.87
CA ARG A 94 -20.22 -10.68 47.23
C ARG A 94 -21.09 -10.09 46.12
N SER A 95 -22.37 -9.94 46.48
CA SER A 95 -23.31 -8.87 46.12
C SER A 95 -23.27 -8.28 44.70
N GLU A 96 -24.35 -8.58 43.99
CA GLU A 96 -24.94 -7.82 42.89
C GLU A 96 -24.91 -6.29 43.10
N ASN A 97 -24.69 -5.55 42.02
CA ASN A 97 -25.27 -4.22 41.80
C ASN A 97 -25.29 -3.93 40.30
N ILE A 98 -26.39 -4.31 39.65
CA ILE A 98 -26.65 -4.05 38.23
C ILE A 98 -27.40 -2.73 38.13
N PRO A 99 -26.86 -1.67 37.49
CA PRO A 99 -27.63 -0.47 37.21
C PRO A 99 -28.69 -0.75 36.12
N PRO A 100 -29.92 -0.22 36.24
CA PRO A 100 -31.00 -0.49 35.29
C PRO A 100 -30.76 0.21 33.93
N PRO A 101 -31.34 -0.33 32.83
CA PRO A 101 -31.19 0.27 31.51
C PRO A 101 -31.91 1.62 31.41
N ILE A 102 -31.22 2.61 30.82
CA ILE A 102 -31.79 3.94 30.55
C ILE A 102 -32.91 3.80 29.52
N LYS A 103 -34.13 4.23 29.90
CA LYS A 103 -35.27 4.32 28.98
C LYS A 103 -35.03 5.43 27.96
N CYS A 104 -35.14 5.10 26.68
CA CYS A 104 -35.36 6.12 25.65
C CYS A 104 -36.69 6.82 25.93
N ILE A 105 -36.64 8.14 26.08
CA ILE A 105 -37.85 8.98 26.08
C ILE A 105 -38.31 9.09 24.63
N LYS A 106 -39.57 8.75 24.38
CA LYS A 106 -40.29 9.20 23.19
C LYS A 106 -40.84 10.60 23.49
N GLU A 107 -40.64 11.54 22.59
CA GLU A 107 -41.53 12.69 22.46
C GLU A 107 -42.22 12.59 21.11
N GLU A 108 -43.55 12.70 21.13
CA GLU A 108 -44.43 12.75 19.97
C GLU A 108 -45.00 14.17 19.87
N ALA A 109 -44.74 14.84 18.75
CA ALA A 109 -45.49 15.99 18.23
C ALA A 109 -45.02 16.25 16.80
N SER A 110 -45.85 16.59 15.82
CA SER A 110 -47.32 16.57 15.74
C SER A 110 -47.72 16.58 14.26
N ASP A 111 -48.89 16.06 13.91
CA ASP A 111 -49.39 16.07 12.53
C ASP A 111 -49.58 17.48 11.96
N GLU A 112 -49.30 17.65 10.67
CA GLU A 112 -50.20 18.44 9.82
C GLU A 112 -50.23 17.86 8.39
N MET A 113 -51.41 17.41 7.95
CA MET A 113 -51.62 16.85 6.61
C MET A 113 -52.13 17.91 5.63
N ILE A 114 -51.50 17.98 4.45
CA ILE A 114 -52.21 18.35 3.22
C ILE A 114 -51.89 17.28 2.17
N GLY A 115 -52.88 16.45 1.85
CA GLY A 115 -52.75 15.42 0.82
C GLY A 115 -53.38 15.85 -0.52
N THR A 116 -52.86 15.30 -1.62
CA THR A 116 -53.61 15.17 -2.87
C THR A 116 -53.23 13.87 -3.58
N LYS A 117 -54.22 13.24 -4.21
CA LYS A 117 -54.11 11.92 -4.87
C LYS A 117 -53.49 12.04 -6.27
N GLY A 118 -52.84 10.98 -6.74
CA GLY A 118 -52.42 10.85 -8.15
C GLY A 118 -51.84 9.46 -8.47
N GLU A 119 -52.64 8.59 -9.09
CA GLU A 119 -52.23 7.23 -9.47
C GLU A 119 -51.60 7.17 -10.88
N THR A 120 -50.83 6.10 -11.13
CA THR A 120 -50.43 5.55 -12.46
C THR A 120 -49.56 6.44 -13.37
N LYS A 121 -48.46 5.95 -13.98
CA LYS A 121 -48.36 4.74 -14.82
C LYS A 121 -46.89 4.40 -15.10
N LEU A 122 -46.55 3.11 -15.22
CA LEU A 122 -45.28 2.71 -15.85
C LEU A 122 -45.26 3.06 -17.35
N LYS A 123 -44.09 3.45 -17.87
CA LYS A 123 -43.77 3.34 -19.30
C LYS A 123 -42.50 2.53 -19.49
N GLN A 124 -42.63 1.45 -20.25
CA GLN A 124 -41.52 0.75 -20.87
C GLN A 124 -41.10 1.52 -22.13
N GLU A 125 -39.80 1.74 -22.34
CA GLU A 125 -39.30 2.17 -23.64
C GLU A 125 -38.78 0.98 -24.44
N LYS A 126 -39.08 0.99 -25.75
CA LYS A 126 -38.84 -0.13 -26.65
C LYS A 126 -37.40 -0.12 -27.16
N LYS A 127 -36.85 -1.32 -27.37
CA LYS A 127 -35.72 -1.52 -28.27
C LYS A 127 -36.23 -1.44 -29.71
N GLU A 128 -35.57 -0.66 -30.55
CA GLU A 128 -35.68 -0.81 -32.00
C GLU A 128 -34.47 -1.57 -32.54
N GLU A 129 -34.73 -2.60 -33.34
CA GLU A 129 -33.72 -3.27 -34.16
C GLU A 129 -33.56 -2.50 -35.48
N VAL A 130 -32.33 -2.17 -35.85
CA VAL A 130 -32.01 -1.71 -37.21
C VAL A 130 -30.97 -2.63 -37.82
N SER A 131 -31.26 -3.06 -39.05
CA SER A 131 -30.60 -4.16 -39.72
C SER A 131 -29.24 -3.82 -40.35
N VAL A 132 -28.41 -4.84 -40.50
CA VAL A 132 -27.04 -4.74 -41.03
C VAL A 132 -27.05 -4.48 -42.53
N SER A 133 -26.36 -3.43 -42.98
CA SER A 133 -25.84 -3.34 -44.36
C SER A 133 -24.30 -3.26 -44.36
N LYS A 134 -23.66 -4.14 -45.15
CA LYS A 134 -22.20 -4.22 -45.25
C LYS A 134 -21.67 -3.16 -46.21
N LYS A 135 -20.95 -2.15 -45.72
CA LYS A 135 -20.08 -1.29 -46.55
C LYS A 135 -18.60 -1.54 -46.22
N LYS A 136 -17.80 -1.78 -47.26
CA LYS A 136 -16.34 -1.96 -47.17
C LYS A 136 -15.69 -0.64 -46.71
N ILE A 137 -15.08 -0.63 -45.53
CA ILE A 137 -14.30 0.53 -45.05
C ILE A 137 -12.87 0.45 -45.61
N ASN A 138 -12.36 1.58 -46.07
CA ASN A 138 -11.05 1.70 -46.71
C ASN A 138 -9.90 1.65 -45.69
N LYS A 139 -8.85 0.86 -46.00
CA LYS A 139 -7.57 0.75 -45.24
C LYS A 139 -6.74 2.05 -45.10
N LYS A 140 -7.31 3.23 -45.42
CA LYS A 140 -6.66 4.55 -45.27
C LYS A 140 -7.05 5.30 -43.99
N GLU A 141 -8.17 4.97 -43.33
CA GLU A 141 -8.63 5.72 -42.15
C GLU A 141 -7.95 5.28 -40.84
N GLU A 142 -7.63 3.99 -40.68
CA GLU A 142 -6.89 3.50 -39.51
C GLU A 142 -5.49 4.14 -39.36
N LYS A 143 -4.81 4.40 -40.49
CA LYS A 143 -3.52 5.12 -40.48
C LYS A 143 -3.65 6.60 -40.09
N LYS A 144 -4.78 7.26 -40.37
CA LYS A 144 -5.03 8.64 -39.91
C LYS A 144 -5.34 8.67 -38.41
N LYS A 145 -6.27 7.83 -37.92
CA LYS A 145 -6.56 7.73 -36.48
C LYS A 145 -5.32 7.34 -35.65
N GLY A 146 -4.52 6.40 -36.12
CA GLY A 146 -3.26 6.01 -35.47
C GLY A 146 -2.17 7.10 -35.46
N THR A 147 -2.25 8.08 -36.38
CA THR A 147 -1.35 9.25 -36.39
C THR A 147 -1.88 10.38 -35.51
N GLN A 148 -3.20 10.61 -35.49
CA GLN A 148 -3.84 11.63 -34.66
C GLN A 148 -3.71 11.31 -33.16
N ILE A 149 -3.96 10.06 -32.75
CA ILE A 149 -3.75 9.58 -31.37
C ILE A 149 -2.26 9.67 -30.97
N LYS A 150 -1.32 9.51 -31.92
CA LYS A 150 0.11 9.73 -31.66
C LYS A 150 0.47 11.21 -31.53
N GLY A 151 -0.20 12.09 -32.28
CA GLY A 151 -0.07 13.54 -32.14
C GLY A 151 -0.56 14.02 -30.77
N GLU A 152 -1.78 13.65 -30.40
CA GLU A 152 -2.37 13.98 -29.09
C GLU A 152 -1.51 13.44 -27.93
N LYS A 153 -1.05 12.17 -28.00
CA LYS A 153 -0.16 11.62 -26.96
C LYS A 153 1.21 12.29 -26.88
N ARG A 154 1.76 12.79 -28.00
CA ARG A 154 3.00 13.59 -27.99
C ARG A 154 2.75 14.95 -27.36
N HIS A 155 1.69 15.64 -27.78
CA HIS A 155 1.37 16.98 -27.29
C HIS A 155 1.00 16.99 -25.80
N VAL A 156 0.32 15.95 -25.30
CA VAL A 156 0.11 15.73 -23.87
C VAL A 156 1.43 15.48 -23.14
N LYS A 157 2.33 14.64 -23.66
CA LYS A 157 3.65 14.42 -23.03
C LYS A 157 4.52 15.67 -23.02
N GLU A 158 4.53 16.46 -24.10
CA GLU A 158 5.22 17.75 -24.17
C GLU A 158 4.66 18.75 -23.14
N LYS A 159 3.32 18.84 -23.02
CA LYS A 159 2.66 19.70 -22.03
C LYS A 159 2.94 19.25 -20.59
N VAL A 160 2.90 17.95 -20.29
CA VAL A 160 3.23 17.41 -18.96
C VAL A 160 4.71 17.68 -18.63
N ALA A 161 5.63 17.43 -19.57
CA ALA A 161 7.07 17.70 -19.37
C ALA A 161 7.40 19.20 -19.23
N SER A 162 6.53 20.10 -19.72
CA SER A 162 6.66 21.55 -19.49
C SER A 162 6.26 21.98 -18.07
N ILE A 163 5.42 21.19 -17.39
CA ILE A 163 4.98 21.43 -16.01
C ILE A 163 5.90 20.73 -15.01
N TYR A 164 6.29 19.49 -15.32
CA TYR A 164 7.19 18.65 -14.52
C TYR A 164 8.48 18.40 -15.33
N PRO A 165 9.53 19.23 -15.15
CA PRO A 165 10.79 19.04 -15.86
C PRO A 165 11.41 17.69 -15.51
N PRO A 166 11.98 16.96 -16.49
CA PRO A 166 12.52 15.63 -16.27
C PRO A 166 13.68 15.66 -15.26
N ILE A 167 13.87 14.55 -14.53
CA ILE A 167 15.06 14.34 -13.70
C ILE A 167 16.33 14.54 -14.55
N PRO A 168 17.28 15.41 -14.12
CA PRO A 168 18.51 15.69 -14.85
C PRO A 168 19.30 14.42 -15.20
N LYS A 169 20.00 14.42 -16.33
CA LYS A 169 20.85 13.29 -16.72
C LYS A 169 22.27 13.41 -16.16
N SER A 170 22.77 14.62 -15.96
CA SER A 170 24.07 14.84 -15.34
C SER A 170 24.03 14.52 -13.85
N MET A 171 25.08 13.89 -13.35
CA MET A 171 25.25 13.67 -11.91
C MET A 171 25.48 15.00 -11.18
N ASP A 172 26.18 15.95 -11.81
CA ASP A 172 26.47 17.27 -11.23
C ASP A 172 25.20 18.11 -11.08
N GLU A 173 24.28 18.03 -12.05
CA GLU A 173 22.96 18.69 -11.98
C GLU A 173 22.10 18.11 -10.86
N ARG A 174 22.11 16.77 -10.67
CA ARG A 174 21.42 16.12 -9.55
C ARG A 174 21.99 16.53 -8.20
N TRP A 175 23.33 16.58 -8.08
CA TRP A 175 23.98 17.08 -6.87
C TRP A 175 23.65 18.55 -6.61
N ASN A 176 23.59 19.39 -7.63
CA ASN A 176 23.20 20.79 -7.49
C ASN A 176 21.75 20.92 -6.96
N ASP A 177 20.78 20.23 -7.59
CA ASP A 177 19.40 20.20 -7.10
C ASP A 177 19.31 19.66 -5.65
N PHE A 178 19.98 18.53 -5.35
CA PHE A 178 19.99 17.92 -4.01
C PHE A 178 20.60 18.87 -2.96
N ASN A 179 21.69 19.56 -3.28
CA ASN A 179 22.36 20.48 -2.36
C ASN A 179 21.53 21.75 -2.11
N ILE A 180 20.82 22.25 -3.12
CA ILE A 180 19.86 23.35 -2.96
C ILE A 180 18.75 22.94 -1.99
N ILE A 181 18.12 21.78 -2.20
CA ILE A 181 17.06 21.29 -1.29
C ILE A 181 17.62 21.00 0.12
N GLN A 182 18.82 20.45 0.25
CA GLN A 182 19.46 20.26 1.55
C GLN A 182 19.72 21.60 2.28
N SER A 183 19.96 22.70 1.57
CA SER A 183 20.06 24.03 2.18
C SER A 183 18.72 24.53 2.71
N TYR A 184 17.63 24.38 1.94
CA TYR A 184 16.27 24.72 2.37
C TYR A 184 15.81 23.84 3.55
N ARG A 185 16.17 22.55 3.56
CA ARG A 185 15.95 21.62 4.68
C ARG A 185 16.64 22.07 5.98
N LYS A 186 17.85 22.66 5.90
CA LYS A 186 18.59 23.19 7.06
C LYS A 186 17.93 24.45 7.64
N ILE A 187 17.35 25.30 6.80
CA ILE A 187 16.60 26.50 7.23
C ILE A 187 15.27 26.07 7.89
N THR A 188 14.49 25.26 7.18
CA THR A 188 13.11 24.94 7.56
C THR A 188 12.98 23.85 8.64
N ASN A 189 14.00 23.02 8.86
CA ASN A 189 13.97 21.79 9.68
C ASN A 189 12.86 20.78 9.30
N VAL A 190 12.41 20.83 8.04
CA VAL A 190 11.45 19.88 7.45
C VAL A 190 12.18 18.86 6.60
N TYR A 191 11.83 17.58 6.72
CA TYR A 191 12.42 16.47 5.96
C TYR A 191 11.38 15.96 4.95
N LEU A 192 11.29 16.63 3.80
CA LEU A 192 10.35 16.32 2.73
C LEU A 192 10.97 15.39 1.68
N GLY A 193 10.18 14.44 1.21
CA GLY A 193 10.44 13.63 0.04
C GLY A 193 9.17 12.93 -0.45
N ALA A 194 9.27 11.71 -0.95
CA ALA A 194 8.15 11.00 -1.56
C ALA A 194 8.15 9.48 -1.28
N HIS A 195 7.07 8.79 -1.66
CA HIS A 195 7.06 7.33 -1.71
C HIS A 195 7.76 6.83 -2.98
N ILE A 196 9.02 6.43 -2.81
CA ILE A 196 9.96 6.14 -3.89
C ILE A 196 9.90 4.66 -4.34
N SER A 197 10.12 4.44 -5.63
CA SER A 197 10.20 3.11 -6.23
C SER A 197 11.41 2.31 -5.72
N ALA A 198 11.12 1.15 -5.12
CA ALA A 198 12.09 0.10 -4.79
C ALA A 198 12.18 -0.99 -5.89
N ALA A 199 11.80 -0.68 -7.14
CA ALA A 199 11.85 -1.63 -8.24
C ALA A 199 13.30 -2.13 -8.47
N GLY A 200 13.49 -3.44 -8.59
CA GLY A 200 14.81 -4.08 -8.62
C GLY A 200 15.45 -4.31 -7.25
N GLY A 201 14.82 -3.86 -6.16
CA GLY A 201 15.22 -4.10 -4.78
C GLY A 201 15.37 -2.83 -3.96
N VAL A 202 15.25 -2.96 -2.63
CA VAL A 202 15.27 -1.85 -1.67
C VAL A 202 16.50 -0.94 -1.84
N GLN A 203 17.65 -1.48 -2.22
CA GLN A 203 18.90 -0.74 -2.41
C GLN A 203 18.85 0.36 -3.49
N ASN A 204 17.85 0.34 -4.37
CA ASN A 204 17.66 1.36 -5.41
C ASN A 204 16.92 2.59 -4.86
N SER A 205 16.11 2.45 -3.81
CA SER A 205 15.29 3.54 -3.26
C SER A 205 16.08 4.75 -2.72
N PRO A 206 17.26 4.63 -2.08
CA PRO A 206 18.03 5.81 -1.67
C PRO A 206 18.57 6.59 -2.88
N THR A 207 18.96 5.89 -3.95
CA THR A 207 19.40 6.50 -5.22
C THR A 207 18.25 7.23 -5.91
N ASN A 208 17.05 6.63 -5.92
CA ASN A 208 15.86 7.25 -6.50
C ASN A 208 15.39 8.47 -5.68
N CYS A 209 15.45 8.40 -4.34
CA CYS A 209 15.24 9.55 -3.45
C CYS A 209 16.21 10.71 -3.77
N PHE A 210 17.51 10.40 -3.90
CA PHE A 210 18.51 11.38 -4.33
C PHE A 210 18.18 12.01 -5.70
N ASN A 211 17.73 11.21 -6.67
CA ASN A 211 17.39 11.69 -8.02
C ASN A 211 16.25 12.73 -8.02
N VAL A 212 15.31 12.65 -7.07
CA VAL A 212 14.22 13.63 -6.89
C VAL A 212 14.55 14.73 -5.86
N ALA A 213 15.80 14.81 -5.41
CA ALA A 213 16.26 15.73 -4.36
C ALA A 213 15.63 15.55 -2.97
N GLY A 214 14.99 14.39 -2.72
CA GLY A 214 14.30 14.09 -1.46
C GLY A 214 15.24 14.04 -0.25
N GLN A 215 14.72 14.48 0.91
CA GLN A 215 15.42 14.48 2.21
C GLN A 215 14.83 13.47 3.21
N ALA A 216 13.71 12.84 2.83
CA ALA A 216 13.03 11.71 3.45
C ALA A 216 12.53 10.79 2.32
N PHE A 217 12.12 9.56 2.61
CA PHE A 217 11.36 8.76 1.64
C PHE A 217 10.58 7.62 2.27
N ALA A 218 9.45 7.27 1.66
CA ALA A 218 8.77 5.99 1.89
C ALA A 218 9.14 4.96 0.82
N LEU A 219 8.93 3.68 1.12
CA LEU A 219 9.09 2.57 0.18
C LEU A 219 8.27 1.36 0.60
N PHE A 220 7.90 0.51 -0.36
CA PHE A 220 7.51 -0.87 -0.05
C PHE A 220 8.77 -1.74 0.10
N LEU A 221 8.88 -2.46 1.22
CA LEU A 221 10.02 -3.35 1.51
C LEU A 221 10.02 -4.63 0.65
N LYS A 222 8.86 -4.99 0.11
CA LYS A 222 8.60 -6.18 -0.71
C LYS A 222 7.43 -5.93 -1.67
N ASN A 223 7.06 -6.91 -2.49
CA ASN A 223 5.97 -6.73 -3.45
C ASN A 223 4.62 -6.63 -2.73
N GLN A 224 4.03 -5.44 -2.71
CA GLN A 224 2.79 -5.14 -2.00
C GLN A 224 1.55 -5.91 -2.50
N ARG A 225 1.66 -6.63 -3.63
CA ARG A 225 0.57 -7.45 -4.21
C ARG A 225 0.66 -8.93 -3.87
N LYS A 226 1.65 -9.35 -3.06
CA LYS A 226 1.90 -10.74 -2.68
C LYS A 226 2.06 -10.89 -1.18
N TRP A 227 1.65 -12.05 -0.67
CA TRP A 227 1.82 -12.43 0.73
C TRP A 227 3.24 -12.90 1.06
N ASP A 228 3.84 -13.62 0.12
CA ASP A 228 5.18 -14.18 0.24
C ASP A 228 6.14 -13.40 -0.67
N SER A 229 7.37 -13.24 -0.21
CA SER A 229 8.46 -12.55 -0.90
C SER A 229 9.79 -13.06 -0.36
N PRO A 230 10.83 -13.17 -1.21
CA PRO A 230 12.12 -13.68 -0.76
C PRO A 230 12.70 -12.83 0.39
N PRO A 231 13.53 -13.43 1.25
CA PRO A 231 14.33 -12.68 2.22
C PRO A 231 15.17 -11.60 1.52
N LEU A 232 15.49 -10.53 2.24
CA LEU A 232 16.48 -9.56 1.75
C LEU A 232 17.84 -10.25 1.64
N SER A 233 18.52 -10.07 0.51
CA SER A 233 19.89 -10.56 0.36
C SER A 233 20.84 -9.69 1.19
N SER A 234 21.93 -10.28 1.67
CA SER A 234 22.98 -9.54 2.38
C SER A 234 23.64 -8.46 1.51
N GLU A 235 23.63 -8.63 0.19
CA GLU A 235 24.11 -7.63 -0.76
C GLU A 235 23.14 -6.45 -0.87
N ASN A 236 21.83 -6.70 -0.99
CA ASN A 236 20.82 -5.63 -1.05
C ASN A 236 20.84 -4.79 0.24
N ILE A 237 21.01 -5.42 1.41
CA ILE A 237 21.13 -4.71 2.70
C ILE A 237 22.39 -3.82 2.71
N LYS A 238 23.55 -4.35 2.30
CA LYS A 238 24.81 -3.58 2.24
C LYS A 238 24.74 -2.42 1.26
N GLN A 239 24.15 -2.62 0.07
CA GLN A 239 24.02 -1.57 -0.93
C GLN A 239 23.01 -0.50 -0.50
N PHE A 240 21.92 -0.87 0.21
CA PHE A 240 21.02 0.12 0.82
C PHE A 240 21.78 1.00 1.83
N GLU A 241 22.49 0.40 2.79
CA GLU A 241 23.29 1.15 3.77
C GLU A 241 24.37 2.02 3.10
N LYS A 242 25.03 1.52 2.06
CA LYS A 242 26.02 2.27 1.28
C LYS A 242 25.40 3.47 0.57
N ASN A 243 24.25 3.29 -0.09
CA ASN A 243 23.60 4.34 -0.85
C ASN A 243 23.01 5.42 0.08
N CYS A 244 22.42 5.05 1.22
CA CYS A 244 22.01 6.03 2.24
C CYS A 244 23.20 6.89 2.71
N LYS A 245 24.36 6.27 3.00
CA LYS A 245 25.58 7.01 3.37
C LYS A 245 26.11 7.89 2.24
N ALA A 246 26.11 7.40 1.00
CA ALA A 246 26.63 8.12 -0.16
C ALA A 246 25.85 9.42 -0.45
N TYR A 247 24.53 9.41 -0.23
CA TYR A 247 23.66 10.58 -0.43
C TYR A 247 23.33 11.35 0.86
N ASN A 248 23.98 11.02 1.98
CA ASN A 248 23.72 11.60 3.30
C ASN A 248 22.24 11.55 3.73
N LEU A 249 21.57 10.43 3.42
CA LEU A 249 20.19 10.14 3.80
C LEU A 249 20.17 9.48 5.18
N ASP A 250 19.47 10.10 6.13
CA ASP A 250 19.35 9.66 7.51
C ASP A 250 18.18 8.68 7.66
N THR A 251 18.45 7.48 8.19
CA THR A 251 17.46 6.37 8.27
C THR A 251 16.30 6.63 9.24
N ARG A 252 16.37 7.71 10.04
CA ARG A 252 15.26 8.19 10.87
C ARG A 252 14.12 8.84 10.08
N PHE A 253 14.39 9.31 8.86
CA PHE A 253 13.40 9.92 7.96
C PHE A 253 13.02 9.02 6.78
N ILE A 254 13.24 7.71 6.93
CA ILE A 254 12.77 6.70 5.99
C ILE A 254 11.55 6.03 6.61
N LEU A 255 10.44 6.02 5.87
CA LEU A 255 9.12 5.59 6.33
C LEU A 255 8.60 4.42 5.47
N PRO A 256 9.09 3.18 5.67
CA PRO A 256 8.59 2.02 4.94
C PRO A 256 7.09 1.83 5.13
N HIS A 257 6.38 1.56 4.04
CA HIS A 257 4.93 1.37 4.03
C HIS A 257 4.56 -0.11 3.97
N GLY A 258 3.56 -0.52 4.76
CA GLY A 258 2.98 -1.86 4.74
C GLY A 258 2.16 -2.14 3.48
N SER A 259 2.03 -3.41 3.13
CA SER A 259 1.16 -3.84 2.02
C SER A 259 -0.32 -3.57 2.33
N TYR A 260 -1.05 -3.03 1.34
CA TYR A 260 -2.52 -2.89 1.38
C TYR A 260 -3.29 -4.22 1.55
N LEU A 261 -2.61 -5.37 1.52
CA LEU A 261 -3.20 -6.68 1.84
C LEU A 261 -3.31 -6.91 3.35
N ILE A 262 -2.49 -6.23 4.16
CA ILE A 262 -2.47 -6.37 5.62
C ILE A 262 -3.76 -5.76 6.19
N ASN A 263 -4.51 -6.57 6.93
CA ASN A 263 -5.65 -6.11 7.70
C ASN A 263 -5.63 -6.76 9.10
N LEU A 264 -5.05 -6.05 10.07
CA LEU A 264 -4.94 -6.55 11.46
C LEU A 264 -6.30 -6.49 12.19
N ALA A 265 -7.23 -5.65 11.74
CA ALA A 265 -8.59 -5.55 12.30
C ALA A 265 -9.53 -6.70 11.87
N ASN A 266 -9.13 -7.54 10.91
CA ASN A 266 -9.98 -8.57 10.33
C ASN A 266 -10.43 -9.58 11.39
N PRO A 267 -11.73 -9.83 11.62
CA PRO A 267 -12.17 -10.77 12.66
C PRO A 267 -11.87 -12.23 12.33
N ASP A 268 -11.75 -12.59 11.05
CA ASP A 268 -11.32 -13.91 10.62
C ASP A 268 -9.87 -14.17 11.07
N LYS A 269 -9.71 -15.14 11.99
CA LYS A 269 -8.42 -15.46 12.63
C LYS A 269 -7.36 -15.92 11.62
N GLU A 270 -7.72 -16.64 10.57
CA GLU A 270 -6.76 -17.12 9.57
C GLU A 270 -6.28 -15.97 8.67
N LYS A 271 -7.21 -15.10 8.23
CA LYS A 271 -6.88 -13.88 7.48
C LYS A 271 -6.07 -12.90 8.32
N ARG A 272 -6.37 -12.78 9.61
CA ARG A 272 -5.63 -11.95 10.57
C ARG A 272 -4.23 -12.49 10.83
N GLU A 273 -4.05 -13.79 11.08
CA GLU A 273 -2.71 -14.38 11.25
C GLU A 273 -1.87 -14.24 9.97
N LYS A 274 -2.48 -14.40 8.78
CA LYS A 274 -1.78 -14.16 7.52
C LYS A 274 -1.32 -12.69 7.35
N SER A 275 -2.16 -11.75 7.78
CA SER A 275 -1.82 -10.32 7.84
C SER A 275 -0.71 -10.06 8.84
N TYR A 276 -0.78 -10.65 10.03
CA TYR A 276 0.21 -10.55 11.08
C TYR A 276 1.58 -11.09 10.63
N LEU A 277 1.64 -12.26 9.99
CA LEU A 277 2.89 -12.82 9.49
C LEU A 277 3.55 -11.91 8.45
N SER A 278 2.76 -11.29 7.55
CA SER A 278 3.28 -10.33 6.58
C SER A 278 3.77 -9.03 7.25
N PHE A 279 3.06 -8.55 8.27
CA PHE A 279 3.42 -7.38 9.08
C PHE A 279 4.71 -7.60 9.87
N LEU A 280 4.83 -8.70 10.61
CA LEU A 280 6.04 -9.12 11.32
C LEU A 280 7.25 -9.24 10.40
N ASP A 281 7.05 -9.80 9.21
CA ASP A 281 8.05 -9.98 8.17
C ASP A 281 8.49 -8.63 7.54
N ASP A 282 7.63 -7.61 7.52
CA ASP A 282 8.04 -6.23 7.18
C ASP A 282 8.84 -5.57 8.31
N VAL A 283 8.38 -5.64 9.56
CA VAL A 283 9.07 -5.03 10.70
C VAL A 283 10.49 -5.62 10.86
N LYS A 284 10.66 -6.93 10.64
CA LYS A 284 11.97 -7.59 10.60
C LYS A 284 12.85 -7.13 9.42
N ARG A 285 12.28 -6.64 8.32
CA ARG A 285 13.04 -5.99 7.24
C ARG A 285 13.45 -4.56 7.62
N CYS A 286 12.63 -3.81 8.36
CA CYS A 286 13.04 -2.53 8.93
C CYS A 286 14.26 -2.69 9.84
N GLU A 287 14.26 -3.68 10.74
CA GLU A 287 15.43 -4.00 11.59
C GLU A 287 16.69 -4.29 10.77
N GLN A 288 16.60 -5.15 9.74
CA GLN A 288 17.71 -5.51 8.86
C GLN A 288 18.30 -4.30 8.11
N LEU A 289 17.44 -3.35 7.70
CA LEU A 289 17.82 -2.14 6.99
C LEU A 289 18.15 -0.96 7.93
N LYS A 290 18.10 -1.16 9.26
CA LYS A 290 18.34 -0.14 10.29
C LYS A 290 17.41 1.09 10.17
N VAL A 291 16.17 0.84 9.77
CA VAL A 291 15.09 1.83 9.69
C VAL A 291 14.26 1.79 10.97
N GLN A 292 13.91 2.95 11.50
CA GLN A 292 13.26 3.05 12.83
C GLN A 292 11.74 3.19 12.78
N LEU A 293 11.14 3.37 11.59
CA LEU A 293 9.70 3.56 11.42
C LEU A 293 9.13 2.43 10.55
N TYR A 294 7.83 2.15 10.70
CA TYR A 294 7.04 1.35 9.77
C TYR A 294 5.59 1.84 9.76
N ASN A 295 5.14 2.37 8.63
CA ASN A 295 3.80 2.92 8.45
C ASN A 295 2.81 1.89 7.89
N PHE A 296 1.59 1.88 8.39
CA PHE A 296 0.50 1.10 7.82
C PHE A 296 -0.88 1.65 8.23
N HIS A 297 -1.91 1.44 7.39
CA HIS A 297 -3.28 1.67 7.81
C HIS A 297 -3.72 0.60 8.83
N PRO A 298 -4.36 0.95 9.96
CA PRO A 298 -4.72 0.02 11.03
C PRO A 298 -5.54 -1.19 10.54
N GLY A 299 -6.50 -0.97 9.64
CA GLY A 299 -7.22 -2.02 8.93
C GLY A 299 -8.71 -1.74 8.74
N SER A 300 -9.49 -2.81 8.59
CA SER A 300 -10.94 -2.76 8.45
C SER A 300 -11.62 -3.93 9.16
N THR A 301 -12.70 -3.66 9.90
CA THR A 301 -13.56 -4.70 10.50
C THR A 301 -14.26 -5.56 9.44
N THR A 302 -14.20 -5.16 8.16
CA THR A 302 -14.95 -5.71 7.01
C THR A 302 -16.47 -5.69 7.18
N GLY A 303 -16.99 -5.08 8.26
CA GLY A 303 -18.41 -5.14 8.63
C GLY A 303 -18.80 -6.49 9.27
N LEU A 304 -17.81 -7.28 9.69
CA LEU A 304 -18.00 -8.62 10.27
C LEU A 304 -17.74 -8.66 11.80
N CYS A 305 -17.26 -7.56 12.39
CA CYS A 305 -17.12 -7.37 13.83
C CYS A 305 -17.35 -5.90 14.23
N SER A 306 -17.40 -5.62 15.53
CA SER A 306 -17.50 -4.26 16.05
C SER A 306 -16.18 -3.49 15.90
N LEU A 307 -16.25 -2.15 16.04
CA LEU A 307 -15.07 -1.29 15.99
C LEU A 307 -14.11 -1.61 17.14
N GLU A 308 -14.63 -1.87 18.34
CA GLU A 308 -13.88 -2.23 19.54
C GLU A 308 -13.14 -3.55 19.36
N GLU A 309 -13.79 -4.56 18.77
CA GLU A 309 -13.13 -5.83 18.44
C GLU A 309 -12.03 -5.64 17.39
N GLY A 310 -12.29 -4.84 16.35
CA GLY A 310 -11.29 -4.47 15.34
C GLY A 310 -10.06 -3.79 15.96
N ILE A 311 -10.28 -2.77 16.79
CA ILE A 311 -9.23 -2.06 17.54
C ILE A 311 -8.45 -3.01 18.45
N LYS A 312 -9.13 -3.92 19.16
CA LYS A 312 -8.47 -4.92 20.00
C LYS A 312 -7.60 -5.87 19.16
N ASN A 313 -8.11 -6.36 18.04
CA ASN A 313 -7.37 -7.23 17.12
C ASN A 313 -6.09 -6.57 16.58
N ILE A 314 -6.15 -5.27 16.22
CA ILE A 314 -4.98 -4.47 15.83
C ILE A 314 -3.98 -4.38 16.99
N SER A 315 -4.46 -4.01 18.18
CA SER A 315 -3.64 -3.79 19.37
C SER A 315 -2.93 -5.07 19.84
N ASP A 316 -3.64 -6.21 19.84
CA ASP A 316 -3.08 -7.53 20.12
C ASP A 316 -1.95 -7.89 19.14
N CYS A 317 -2.14 -7.63 17.84
CA CYS A 317 -1.12 -7.86 16.81
C CYS A 317 0.11 -6.95 16.98
N ILE A 318 -0.06 -5.67 17.33
CA ILE A 318 1.06 -4.76 17.59
C ILE A 318 1.82 -5.17 18.86
N ASN A 319 1.11 -5.48 19.95
CA ASN A 319 1.74 -5.98 21.18
C ASN A 319 2.49 -7.31 20.96
N ARG A 320 2.02 -8.16 20.03
CA ARG A 320 2.75 -9.36 19.62
C ARG A 320 4.00 -9.03 18.80
N VAL A 321 3.92 -8.13 17.81
CA VAL A 321 5.11 -7.75 17.01
C VAL A 321 6.18 -7.12 17.90
N HIS A 322 5.78 -6.29 18.87
CA HIS A 322 6.67 -5.69 19.87
C HIS A 322 7.41 -6.71 20.74
N LYS A 323 6.89 -7.93 20.89
CA LYS A 323 7.55 -9.04 21.62
C LYS A 323 8.45 -9.88 20.71
N GLU A 324 8.26 -9.80 19.39
CA GLU A 324 9.01 -10.56 18.38
C GLU A 324 10.07 -9.71 17.63
N THR A 325 10.12 -8.39 17.86
CA THR A 325 11.03 -7.42 17.23
C THR A 325 11.45 -6.30 18.20
N SER A 326 12.44 -5.52 17.79
CA SER A 326 13.07 -4.44 18.55
C SER A 326 13.15 -3.13 17.74
N ASN A 327 13.34 -1.99 18.43
CA ASN A 327 13.75 -0.68 17.87
C ASN A 327 12.87 0.00 16.80
N VAL A 328 11.97 -0.71 16.12
CA VAL A 328 11.05 -0.15 15.11
C VAL A 328 9.80 0.38 15.79
N ILE A 329 9.49 1.65 15.53
CA ILE A 329 8.25 2.32 15.91
C ILE A 329 7.20 1.98 14.85
N ILE A 330 6.11 1.36 15.28
CA ILE A 330 4.93 1.13 14.46
C ILE A 330 4.16 2.45 14.33
N VAL A 331 3.84 2.86 13.11
CA VAL A 331 3.18 4.13 12.79
C VAL A 331 1.81 3.83 12.19
N LEU A 332 0.75 4.23 12.91
CA LEU A 332 -0.63 4.08 12.50
C LEU A 332 -1.01 5.25 11.58
N GLU A 333 -1.36 4.97 10.33
CA GLU A 333 -1.89 6.01 9.44
C GLU A 333 -3.40 6.20 9.64
N ASN A 334 -3.88 7.44 9.66
CA ASN A 334 -5.32 7.67 9.68
C ASN A 334 -5.96 7.26 8.33
N SER A 335 -7.16 6.68 8.34
CA SER A 335 -7.85 6.31 7.09
C SER A 335 -8.74 7.44 6.57
N ALA A 336 -9.03 7.41 5.26
CA ALA A 336 -9.93 8.37 4.61
C ALA A 336 -11.40 8.27 5.03
N GLY A 337 -11.78 7.31 5.88
CA GLY A 337 -13.16 7.09 6.30
C GLY A 337 -13.98 6.17 5.39
N GLN A 338 -13.33 5.31 4.60
CA GLN A 338 -14.04 4.25 3.85
C GLN A 338 -14.89 3.40 4.80
N LYS A 339 -16.02 2.89 4.30
CA LYS A 339 -16.93 2.02 5.06
C LYS A 339 -16.18 0.86 5.73
N ASN A 340 -16.40 0.69 7.05
CA ASN A 340 -15.76 -0.32 7.89
C ASN A 340 -14.24 -0.16 8.09
N SER A 341 -13.60 0.92 7.65
CA SER A 341 -12.20 1.20 8.00
C SER A 341 -12.08 1.59 9.48
N VAL A 342 -10.90 1.37 10.06
CA VAL A 342 -10.55 1.78 11.43
C VAL A 342 -9.44 2.82 11.35
N GLY A 343 -9.55 3.91 12.12
CA GLY A 343 -8.52 4.94 12.17
C GLY A 343 -8.85 6.24 11.41
N SER A 344 -10.06 6.42 10.89
CA SER A 344 -10.47 7.72 10.33
C SER A 344 -10.77 8.77 11.39
N LYS A 345 -11.07 8.32 12.61
CA LYS A 345 -11.26 9.17 13.79
C LYS A 345 -10.00 9.16 14.66
N PHE A 346 -9.64 10.30 15.22
CA PHE A 346 -8.53 10.40 16.16
C PHE A 346 -8.77 9.55 17.42
N GLU A 347 -10.03 9.41 17.81
CA GLU A 347 -10.48 8.53 18.89
C GLU A 347 -10.16 7.05 18.62
N ASP A 348 -10.24 6.57 17.37
CA ASP A 348 -9.85 5.20 17.01
C ASP A 348 -8.35 4.99 17.23
N LEU A 349 -7.53 5.94 16.76
CA LEU A 349 -6.07 5.90 16.90
C LEU A 349 -5.66 5.92 18.38
N LYS A 350 -6.25 6.82 19.17
CA LYS A 350 -6.13 6.86 20.63
C LYS A 350 -6.49 5.52 21.27
N ASN A 351 -7.60 4.92 20.85
CA ASN A 351 -8.10 3.67 21.42
C ASN A 351 -7.22 2.45 21.09
N ILE A 352 -6.50 2.48 19.96
CA ILE A 352 -5.42 1.52 19.66
C ILE A 352 -4.22 1.80 20.58
N ILE A 353 -3.71 3.04 20.59
CA ILE A 353 -2.51 3.46 21.38
C ILE A 353 -2.68 3.18 22.87
N SER A 354 -3.89 3.35 23.43
CA SER A 354 -4.17 3.10 24.84
C SER A 354 -3.91 1.63 25.23
N GLN A 355 -4.22 0.70 24.32
CA GLN A 355 -4.05 -0.76 24.47
C GLN A 355 -2.64 -1.26 24.15
N ILE A 356 -1.74 -0.42 23.62
CA ILE A 356 -0.35 -0.80 23.37
C ILE A 356 0.44 -0.83 24.69
N GLU A 357 1.12 -1.94 24.97
CA GLU A 357 1.97 -2.14 26.15
C GLU A 357 3.20 -1.22 26.09
N ASP A 358 3.99 -1.32 25.01
CA ASP A 358 5.17 -0.51 24.77
C ASP A 358 4.83 0.76 23.98
N LYS A 359 4.47 1.81 24.72
CA LYS A 359 4.14 3.14 24.16
C LYS A 359 5.33 3.90 23.59
N SER A 360 6.58 3.40 23.72
CA SER A 360 7.75 4.02 23.09
C SER A 360 7.87 3.68 21.60
N ARG A 361 7.25 2.57 21.16
CA ARG A 361 7.28 2.06 19.78
C ARG A 361 5.95 2.15 19.05
N ILE A 362 5.09 3.09 19.43
CA ILE A 362 3.88 3.43 18.68
C ILE A 362 3.90 4.90 18.28
N GLY A 363 3.29 5.21 17.14
CA GLY A 363 3.14 6.55 16.60
C GLY A 363 2.00 6.62 15.58
N VAL A 364 1.83 7.81 15.00
CA VAL A 364 0.81 8.14 14.02
C VAL A 364 1.43 8.84 12.82
N CYS A 365 0.96 8.48 11.63
CA CYS A 365 1.08 9.27 10.42
C CYS A 365 -0.26 9.95 10.16
N LEU A 366 -0.25 11.26 9.91
CA LEU A 366 -1.42 11.94 9.37
C LEU A 366 -1.27 12.03 7.85
N ASP A 367 -2.22 11.53 7.08
CA ASP A 367 -2.33 11.80 5.66
C ASP A 367 -3.31 12.97 5.44
N THR A 368 -2.90 13.99 4.67
CA THR A 368 -3.75 15.18 4.45
C THR A 368 -4.98 14.90 3.59
N CYS A 369 -4.89 14.05 2.58
CA CYS A 369 -6.03 13.63 1.77
C CYS A 369 -7.03 12.82 2.60
N HIS A 370 -6.54 11.93 3.47
CA HIS A 370 -7.38 11.08 4.32
C HIS A 370 -8.01 11.88 5.46
N THR A 371 -7.25 12.79 6.07
CA THR A 371 -7.75 13.73 7.08
C THR A 371 -8.91 14.56 6.51
N PHE A 372 -8.75 15.10 5.30
CA PHE A 372 -9.81 15.82 4.59
C PHE A 372 -11.00 14.93 4.20
N ALA A 373 -10.75 13.75 3.62
CA ALA A 373 -11.79 12.81 3.24
C ALA A 373 -12.58 12.25 4.45
N ALA A 374 -11.96 12.18 5.63
CA ALA A 374 -12.60 11.79 6.89
C ALA A 374 -13.45 12.92 7.54
N GLY A 375 -13.39 14.14 7.00
CA GLY A 375 -14.23 15.27 7.42
C GLY A 375 -13.56 16.32 8.31
N TYR A 376 -12.23 16.29 8.44
CA TYR A 376 -11.48 17.36 9.09
C TYR A 376 -11.10 18.40 8.05
N ASP A 377 -11.59 19.63 8.19
CA ASP A 377 -11.20 20.71 7.29
C ASP A 377 -9.79 21.20 7.64
N ILE A 378 -8.92 21.25 6.64
CA ILE A 378 -7.51 21.67 6.77
C ILE A 378 -7.15 22.68 5.67
N ARG A 379 -8.16 23.29 5.03
CA ARG A 379 -8.02 24.19 3.86
C ARG A 379 -7.58 25.61 4.20
N SER A 380 -7.59 26.01 5.47
CA SER A 380 -7.05 27.28 5.94
C SER A 380 -6.02 27.04 7.06
N TYR A 381 -5.26 28.09 7.40
CA TYR A 381 -4.35 28.05 8.55
C TYR A 381 -5.11 27.82 9.86
N GLU A 382 -6.25 28.48 10.01
CA GLU A 382 -7.08 28.47 11.21
C GLU A 382 -7.75 27.10 11.41
N ASP A 383 -8.35 26.54 10.35
CA ASP A 383 -9.02 25.23 10.41
C ASP A 383 -7.99 24.13 10.70
N PHE A 384 -6.82 24.17 10.05
CA PHE A 384 -5.78 23.16 10.29
C PHE A 384 -5.18 23.28 11.70
N ASP A 385 -4.99 24.49 12.23
CA ASP A 385 -4.56 24.66 13.62
C ASP A 385 -5.59 24.13 14.63
N LEU A 386 -6.90 24.29 14.36
CA LEU A 386 -7.96 23.68 15.16
C LEU A 386 -7.95 22.14 15.07
N VAL A 387 -7.73 21.57 13.88
CA VAL A 387 -7.59 20.12 13.69
C VAL A 387 -6.36 19.57 14.43
N MET A 388 -5.22 20.28 14.37
CA MET A 388 -4.00 19.87 15.09
C MET A 388 -4.15 19.99 16.61
N LYS A 389 -4.83 21.02 17.12
CA LYS A 389 -5.20 21.11 18.55
C LYS A 389 -6.09 19.95 18.98
N LYS A 390 -7.10 19.59 18.18
CA LYS A 390 -7.96 18.43 18.44
C LYS A 390 -7.17 17.11 18.39
N PHE A 391 -6.20 16.97 17.48
CA PHE A 391 -5.30 15.83 17.43
C PHE A 391 -4.45 15.73 18.70
N ASP A 392 -3.86 16.83 19.15
CA ASP A 392 -3.05 16.92 20.36
C ASP A 392 -3.86 16.57 21.62
N GLU A 393 -5.09 17.09 21.74
CA GLU A 393 -6.00 16.79 22.86
C GLU A 393 -6.41 15.30 22.93
N ILE A 394 -6.71 14.69 21.78
CA ILE A 394 -7.26 13.32 21.72
C ILE A 394 -6.16 12.26 21.73
N VAL A 395 -5.10 12.47 20.95
CA VAL A 395 -4.05 11.47 20.68
C VAL A 395 -2.76 11.74 21.46
N ASP A 396 -2.47 13.01 21.78
CA ASP A 396 -1.15 13.57 22.19
C ASP A 396 -0.19 13.69 21.00
N ALA A 397 0.20 14.93 20.66
CA ALA A 397 1.03 15.23 19.49
C ALA A 397 2.44 14.60 19.55
N LYS A 398 2.91 14.13 20.72
CA LYS A 398 4.17 13.36 20.80
C LYS A 398 4.14 12.07 19.98
N TYR A 399 2.95 11.54 19.68
CA TYR A 399 2.79 10.35 18.84
C TYR A 399 2.82 10.68 17.34
N LEU A 400 2.76 11.94 16.91
CA LEU A 400 2.98 12.28 15.50
C LEU A 400 4.43 11.93 15.12
N LYS A 401 4.59 10.98 14.18
CA LYS A 401 5.90 10.50 13.70
C LYS A 401 6.11 10.70 12.21
N ALA A 402 5.07 11.00 11.45
CA ALA A 402 5.13 11.22 10.02
C ALA A 402 3.92 12.04 9.55
N ILE A 403 4.01 12.55 8.32
CA ILE A 403 2.86 13.05 7.57
C ILE A 403 2.97 12.65 6.10
N HIS A 404 1.89 12.12 5.54
CA HIS A 404 1.74 11.97 4.09
C HIS A 404 1.09 13.24 3.53
N LEU A 405 1.74 13.84 2.55
CA LEU A 405 1.42 15.16 2.03
C LEU A 405 0.80 15.03 0.64
N ASN A 406 -0.52 14.88 0.63
CA ASN A 406 -1.32 14.61 -0.55
C ASN A 406 -2.44 15.64 -0.71
N ASP A 407 -2.58 16.22 -1.90
CA ASP A 407 -3.82 16.93 -2.26
C ASP A 407 -4.94 15.90 -2.45
N SER A 408 -6.22 16.33 -2.46
CA SER A 408 -7.37 15.44 -2.59
C SER A 408 -8.19 15.75 -3.83
N LYS A 409 -8.51 14.73 -4.64
CA LYS A 409 -9.51 14.84 -5.72
C LYS A 409 -10.94 14.88 -5.19
N SER A 410 -11.14 14.38 -3.98
CA SER A 410 -12.45 14.16 -3.37
C SER A 410 -12.86 15.32 -2.47
N ASP A 411 -14.16 15.43 -2.19
CA ASP A 411 -14.69 16.48 -1.32
C ASP A 411 -14.48 16.17 0.18
N LEU A 412 -14.56 17.20 1.01
CA LEU A 412 -14.51 17.13 2.48
C LEU A 412 -15.53 16.10 3.00
N GLY A 413 -15.10 15.17 3.86
CA GLY A 413 -15.99 14.17 4.45
C GLY A 413 -16.53 13.10 3.48
N SER A 414 -15.97 12.99 2.28
CA SER A 414 -16.41 12.04 1.25
C SER A 414 -16.18 10.57 1.56
N GLY A 415 -15.29 10.23 2.50
CA GLY A 415 -14.88 8.84 2.75
C GLY A 415 -13.98 8.25 1.67
N LEU A 416 -13.47 9.06 0.73
CA LEU A 416 -12.78 8.61 -0.48
C LEU A 416 -11.29 8.98 -0.51
N ASP A 417 -10.45 7.97 -0.35
CA ASP A 417 -9.03 8.02 -0.71
C ASP A 417 -8.85 8.19 -2.24
N ARG A 418 -8.49 9.42 -2.63
CA ARG A 418 -8.15 9.83 -4.00
C ARG A 418 -7.12 10.96 -4.00
N HIS A 419 -5.85 10.59 -3.89
CA HIS A 419 -4.74 11.55 -3.90
C HIS A 419 -4.68 12.37 -5.20
N GLU A 420 -4.20 13.60 -5.09
CA GLU A 420 -3.96 14.53 -6.19
C GLU A 420 -2.60 15.23 -6.05
N ASN A 421 -2.08 15.73 -7.18
CA ASN A 421 -0.88 16.56 -7.20
C ASN A 421 -1.08 17.89 -6.45
N ILE A 422 0.00 18.42 -5.88
CA ILE A 422 -0.02 19.60 -5.00
C ILE A 422 -0.62 20.82 -5.72
N GLY A 423 -1.70 21.37 -5.16
CA GLY A 423 -2.39 22.53 -5.70
C GLY A 423 -3.19 22.24 -6.97
N LYS A 424 -3.66 21.00 -7.13
CA LYS A 424 -4.55 20.56 -8.23
C LYS A 424 -5.87 19.97 -7.75
N GLY A 425 -6.02 19.73 -6.44
CA GLY A 425 -7.20 19.12 -5.84
C GLY A 425 -8.11 20.11 -5.11
N LYS A 426 -8.67 19.67 -3.99
CA LYS A 426 -9.62 20.40 -3.13
C LYS A 426 -8.99 21.00 -1.87
N LEU A 427 -7.72 20.70 -1.59
CA LEU A 427 -6.94 21.42 -0.58
C LEU A 427 -6.42 22.75 -1.16
N THR A 428 -5.88 23.61 -0.31
CA THR A 428 -5.36 24.93 -0.72
C THR A 428 -3.86 25.01 -0.49
N MET A 429 -3.23 26.07 -0.98
CA MET A 429 -1.82 26.32 -0.67
C MET A 429 -1.56 26.59 0.82
N ASP A 430 -2.57 27.02 1.58
CA ASP A 430 -2.43 27.22 3.03
C ASP A 430 -2.25 25.90 3.76
N THR A 431 -2.89 24.81 3.32
CA THR A 431 -2.67 23.47 3.88
C THR A 431 -1.19 23.06 3.79
N PHE A 432 -0.62 23.21 2.60
CA PHE A 432 0.77 22.83 2.33
C PHE A 432 1.75 23.79 3.03
N LYS A 433 1.46 25.09 3.05
CA LYS A 433 2.29 26.10 3.71
C LYS A 433 2.24 25.95 5.24
N TYR A 434 1.10 25.61 5.83
CA TYR A 434 0.96 25.26 7.25
C TYR A 434 1.90 24.10 7.61
N ILE A 435 1.92 23.02 6.82
CA ILE A 435 2.78 21.86 7.10
C ILE A 435 4.27 22.20 7.01
N MET A 436 4.67 22.92 5.97
CA MET A 436 6.08 23.31 5.80
C MET A 436 6.56 24.31 6.87
N THR A 437 5.67 25.12 7.46
CA THR A 437 6.02 26.15 8.45
C THR A 437 5.82 25.71 9.91
N SER A 438 4.78 24.92 10.21
CA SER A 438 4.36 24.58 11.58
C SER A 438 5.37 23.75 12.37
N LYS A 439 5.43 24.01 13.68
CA LYS A 439 6.30 23.32 14.64
C LYS A 439 6.02 21.81 14.75
N TYR A 440 4.79 21.37 14.47
CA TYR A 440 4.38 19.98 14.61
C TYR A 440 5.09 19.02 13.64
N PHE A 441 5.47 19.50 12.44
CA PHE A 441 6.05 18.68 11.38
C PHE A 441 7.57 18.86 11.21
N LYS A 442 8.24 19.43 12.21
CA LYS A 442 9.71 19.57 12.22
C LYS A 442 10.35 18.28 12.71
N ASN A 443 11.46 17.87 12.08
CA ASN A 443 12.20 16.65 12.43
C ASN A 443 11.37 15.35 12.39
N ILE A 444 10.39 15.27 11.49
CA ILE A 444 9.71 14.02 11.09
C ILE A 444 9.71 13.90 9.56
N PRO A 445 9.62 12.69 8.98
CA PRO A 445 9.43 12.51 7.55
C PRO A 445 8.09 13.09 7.06
N ILE A 446 8.16 13.88 5.98
CA ILE A 446 7.02 14.34 5.20
C ILE A 446 7.11 13.67 3.82
N ILE A 447 6.10 12.90 3.46
CA ILE A 447 6.13 11.99 2.29
C ILE A 447 5.02 12.36 1.31
N LEU A 448 5.38 12.76 0.08
CA LEU A 448 4.44 12.85 -1.04
C LEU A 448 4.06 11.44 -1.51
N GLU A 449 2.77 11.17 -1.65
CA GLU A 449 2.22 9.97 -2.34
C GLU A 449 1.28 10.41 -3.48
N THR A 450 1.61 11.55 -4.07
CA THR A 450 0.87 12.18 -5.16
C THR A 450 0.97 11.34 -6.45
N PRO A 451 0.01 11.45 -7.39
CA PRO A 451 0.07 10.67 -8.61
C PRO A 451 1.28 11.04 -9.49
N ASP A 452 2.20 10.10 -9.72
CA ASP A 452 3.25 10.25 -10.74
C ASP A 452 2.66 10.13 -12.16
N VAL A 453 2.29 11.27 -12.73
CA VAL A 453 1.80 11.38 -14.12
C VAL A 453 2.91 11.38 -15.18
N THR A 454 4.18 11.30 -14.76
CA THR A 454 5.35 11.24 -15.66
C THR A 454 5.87 9.82 -15.92
N ASP A 455 5.49 8.85 -15.08
CA ASP A 455 6.01 7.47 -15.03
C ASP A 455 7.54 7.40 -14.76
N ASP A 456 8.15 8.46 -14.20
CA ASP A 456 9.60 8.58 -13.97
C ASP A 456 9.99 9.38 -12.71
N GLU A 457 9.05 9.58 -11.76
CA GLU A 457 9.23 10.29 -10.49
C GLU A 457 9.55 11.80 -10.62
N SER A 458 9.55 12.39 -11.83
CA SER A 458 9.82 13.83 -12.04
C SER A 458 8.79 14.75 -11.40
N VAL A 459 7.55 14.29 -11.23
CA VAL A 459 6.49 14.97 -10.44
C VAL A 459 6.99 15.25 -9.02
N TYR A 460 7.52 14.24 -8.32
CA TYR A 460 8.01 14.41 -6.95
C TYR A 460 9.18 15.40 -6.89
N LYS A 461 10.12 15.35 -7.86
CA LYS A 461 11.22 16.32 -7.94
C LYS A 461 10.72 17.75 -8.03
N TYR A 462 9.68 17.99 -8.82
CA TYR A 462 9.06 19.31 -8.93
C TYR A 462 8.34 19.70 -7.64
N GLU A 463 7.48 18.85 -7.09
CA GLU A 463 6.68 19.14 -5.90
C GLU A 463 7.53 19.37 -4.65
N ILE A 464 8.57 18.55 -4.43
CA ILE A 464 9.56 18.74 -3.35
C ILE A 464 10.18 20.13 -3.43
N ARG A 465 10.69 20.50 -4.62
CA ARG A 465 11.33 21.80 -4.83
C ARG A 465 10.35 22.96 -4.66
N TYR A 466 9.15 22.85 -5.21
CA TYR A 466 8.10 23.85 -5.12
C TYR A 466 7.70 24.13 -3.66
N LEU A 467 7.50 23.09 -2.85
CA LEU A 467 7.11 23.20 -1.45
C LEU A 467 8.18 23.86 -0.57
N TYR A 468 9.47 23.57 -0.79
CA TYR A 468 10.55 24.27 -0.10
C TYR A 468 10.71 25.73 -0.55
N GLU A 469 10.70 25.99 -1.88
CA GLU A 469 10.85 27.34 -2.42
C GLU A 469 9.71 28.28 -1.98
N MET A 470 8.48 27.76 -1.81
CA MET A 470 7.33 28.51 -1.29
C MET A 470 7.57 29.13 0.10
N VAL A 471 8.33 28.46 0.98
CA VAL A 471 8.63 28.96 2.32
C VAL A 471 9.88 29.83 2.32
N VAL A 472 10.97 29.37 1.70
CA VAL A 472 12.27 30.07 1.76
C VAL A 472 12.24 31.42 1.03
N LYS A 473 11.49 31.55 -0.07
CA LYS A 473 11.33 32.86 -0.75
C LYS A 473 10.52 33.84 0.10
N ALA A 474 9.47 33.36 0.78
CA ALA A 474 8.67 34.20 1.67
C ALA A 474 9.47 34.71 2.89
N GLU A 475 10.47 33.96 3.36
CA GLU A 475 11.41 34.45 4.40
C GLU A 475 12.42 35.47 3.84
N GLY A 476 12.81 35.34 2.56
CA GLY A 476 13.72 36.27 1.89
C GLY A 476 13.10 37.60 1.44
N GLU A 477 11.77 37.67 1.30
CA GLU A 477 11.03 38.90 0.95
C GLU A 477 10.61 39.72 2.19
N ASN A 478 10.83 39.19 3.40
CA ASN A 478 10.50 39.84 4.69
C ASN A 478 11.75 40.32 5.47
N ASN A 479 12.94 40.27 4.86
CA ASN A 479 14.21 40.80 5.38
C ASN A 479 14.77 41.87 4.42
#